data_AF-A0A7V6H1C8-F1
#
_entry.id   AF-A0A7V6H1C8-F1
#
_cell.length_a   1.000
_cell.length_b   1.000
_cell.length_c   1.000
_cell.angle_alpha   90.00
_cell.angle_beta   90.00
_cell.angle_gamma   90.00
#
_symmetry.space_group_name_H-M   'P 1'
#
loop_
_entity.id
_entity.type
_entity.pdbx_description
1 polymer ?
#
loop_
_entity_poly.entity_id
_entity_poly.type
_entity_poly.pdbx_seq_one_letter_code
_entity_poly.pdbx_strand_id
1 'polypeptide(L)'
;NFLSLVMGEPKANVKTMPDLCSLPLSYLKVDEESYNYKLEAFILFIQNHVRNVLQNEKLIGENALKLYNAQAKGALANKTLLLVKEDLAKELRTEAAIKAVYPYKFKIVDREEIAEAIERQDPDVVFLHKVGPEGTRVNARVYKILVGAADSKLYYWNYEMMDHASDDAFQAKDFKKLK
;
A
#
# COMPACT_ATOMS: atom_id res chain seq x y z
N ASN A 1 10.83 2.63 8.83
CA ASN A 1 10.89 1.16 8.80
C ASN A 1 10.43 0.67 7.44
N PHE A 2 11.24 -0.19 6.83
CA PHE A 2 10.96 -0.85 5.57
C PHE A 2 11.14 -2.36 5.76
N LEU A 3 10.33 -3.15 5.05
CA LEU A 3 10.58 -4.57 4.84
C LEU A 3 11.25 -4.71 3.47
N SER A 4 12.51 -5.13 3.48
CA SER A 4 13.34 -5.18 2.28
C SER A 4 13.84 -6.60 2.01
N LEU A 5 13.68 -7.04 0.77
CA LEU A 5 14.34 -8.22 0.22
C LEU A 5 15.47 -7.77 -0.70
N VAL A 6 16.69 -8.15 -0.36
CA VAL A 6 17.89 -7.81 -1.13
C VAL A 6 18.60 -9.07 -1.62
N MET A 7 19.32 -8.97 -2.75
CA MET A 7 20.16 -10.06 -3.24
C MET A 7 21.45 -10.13 -2.44
N GLY A 8 21.59 -11.18 -1.62
CA GLY A 8 22.80 -11.43 -0.85
C GLY A 8 24.00 -11.78 -1.73
N GLU A 9 25.17 -11.27 -1.38
CA GLU A 9 26.46 -11.60 -2.00
C GLU A 9 27.51 -11.83 -0.90
N PRO A 10 28.42 -12.82 -1.05
CA PRO A 10 29.49 -13.03 -0.07
C PRO A 10 30.30 -11.77 0.20
N LYS A 11 30.46 -11.41 1.48
CA LYS A 11 31.24 -10.24 1.95
C LYS A 11 30.71 -8.87 1.49
N ALA A 12 29.52 -8.79 0.87
CA ALA A 12 28.91 -7.53 0.49
C ALA A 12 28.31 -6.80 1.71
N ASN A 13 28.27 -5.47 1.64
CA ASN A 13 27.56 -4.66 2.62
C ASN A 13 26.07 -4.64 2.24
N VAL A 14 25.15 -4.73 3.21
CA VAL A 14 23.70 -4.65 2.94
C VAL A 14 23.33 -3.39 2.17
N LYS A 15 24.06 -2.28 2.36
CA LYS A 15 23.86 -1.01 1.62
C LYS A 15 24.17 -1.09 0.12
N THR A 16 24.94 -2.08 -0.30
CA THR A 16 25.37 -2.27 -1.70
C THR A 16 24.70 -3.45 -2.38
N MET A 17 23.91 -4.24 -1.63
CA MET A 17 23.16 -5.36 -2.20
C MET A 17 22.04 -4.84 -3.09
N PRO A 18 21.84 -5.42 -4.29
CA PRO A 18 20.71 -5.06 -5.15
C PRO A 18 19.37 -5.26 -4.42
N ASP A 19 18.54 -4.21 -4.40
CA ASP A 19 17.19 -4.26 -3.84
C ASP A 19 16.24 -4.95 -4.83
N LEU A 20 15.67 -6.09 -4.40
CA LEU A 20 14.63 -6.76 -5.16
C LEU A 20 13.26 -6.17 -4.86
N CYS A 21 13.00 -5.81 -3.61
CA CYS A 21 11.74 -5.22 -3.20
C CYS A 21 11.85 -4.62 -1.80
N SER A 22 11.52 -3.33 -1.68
CA SER A 22 11.37 -2.64 -0.41
C SER A 22 9.96 -2.07 -0.25
N LEU A 23 9.25 -2.52 0.79
CA LEU A 23 7.93 -2.00 1.17
C LEU A 23 8.03 -1.11 2.42
N PRO A 24 7.43 0.09 2.41
CA PRO A 24 7.33 0.92 3.60
C PRO A 24 6.37 0.28 4.61
N LEU A 25 6.78 0.22 5.87
CA LEU A 25 5.96 -0.30 6.97
C LEU A 25 5.45 0.82 7.87
N SER A 26 6.37 1.63 8.40
CA SER A 26 6.05 2.71 9.36
C SER A 26 7.19 3.73 9.46
N TYR A 27 6.95 4.84 10.15
CA TYR A 27 8.00 5.73 10.65
C TYR A 27 8.47 5.31 12.05
N LEU A 28 9.66 5.74 12.48
CA LEU A 28 10.30 5.28 13.72
C LEU A 28 9.47 5.48 15.00
N LYS A 29 8.57 6.48 15.02
CA LYS A 29 7.73 6.82 16.18
C LYS A 29 6.26 6.42 16.00
N VAL A 30 5.97 5.64 14.96
CA VAL A 30 4.64 5.14 14.65
C VAL A 30 4.50 3.74 15.24
N ASP A 31 3.37 3.50 15.88
CA ASP A 31 3.05 2.23 16.52
C ASP A 31 3.03 1.09 15.49
N GLU A 32 3.58 -0.07 15.87
CA GLU A 32 3.60 -1.25 15.01
C GLU A 32 2.20 -1.81 14.75
N GLU A 33 1.24 -1.55 15.63
CA GLU A 33 -0.18 -1.88 15.41
C GLU A 33 -0.77 -1.27 14.12
N SER A 34 -0.16 -0.20 13.59
CA SER A 34 -0.57 0.43 12.32
C SER A 34 -0.40 -0.49 11.10
N TYR A 35 0.54 -1.44 11.14
CA TYR A 35 0.90 -2.28 9.99
C TYR A 35 1.03 -3.78 10.29
N ASN A 36 1.19 -4.20 11.55
CA ASN A 36 1.48 -5.59 11.90
C ASN A 36 0.46 -6.59 11.34
N TYR A 37 -0.83 -6.25 11.36
CA TYR A 37 -1.91 -7.10 10.82
C TYR A 37 -1.87 -7.28 9.29
N LYS A 38 -1.02 -6.53 8.58
CA LYS A 38 -0.83 -6.62 7.11
C LYS A 38 0.43 -7.39 6.72
N LEU A 39 1.26 -7.80 7.68
CA LEU A 39 2.58 -8.39 7.40
C LEU A 39 2.49 -9.66 6.53
N GLU A 40 1.50 -10.50 6.76
CA GLU A 40 1.28 -11.70 5.95
C GLU A 40 1.12 -11.37 4.46
N ALA A 41 0.26 -10.40 4.15
CA ALA A 41 0.06 -9.92 2.78
C ALA A 41 1.34 -9.33 2.18
N PHE A 42 2.17 -8.64 2.97
CA PHE A 42 3.43 -8.08 2.45
C PHE A 42 4.48 -9.14 2.15
N ILE A 43 4.55 -10.21 2.95
CA ILE A 43 5.42 -11.36 2.65
C ILE A 43 4.95 -12.05 1.37
N LEU A 44 3.65 -12.29 1.21
CA LEU A 44 3.09 -12.88 0.01
C LEU A 44 3.32 -11.98 -1.22
N PHE A 45 3.17 -10.65 -1.08
CA PHE A 45 3.51 -9.70 -2.14
C PHE A 45 4.97 -9.84 -2.56
N ILE A 46 5.92 -9.84 -1.62
CA ILE A 46 7.35 -9.95 -1.94
C ILE A 46 7.63 -11.25 -2.71
N GLN A 47 7.05 -12.38 -2.29
CA GLN A 47 7.18 -13.65 -3.00
C GLN A 47 6.62 -13.58 -4.43
N ASN A 48 5.44 -12.99 -4.62
CA ASN A 48 4.83 -12.80 -5.93
C ASN A 48 5.60 -11.81 -6.80
N HIS A 49 6.12 -10.73 -6.22
CA HIS A 49 6.95 -9.76 -6.91
C HIS A 49 8.22 -10.39 -7.46
N VAL A 50 8.92 -11.22 -6.67
CA VAL A 50 10.10 -11.96 -7.15
C VAL A 50 9.76 -12.84 -8.34
N ARG A 51 8.63 -13.58 -8.30
CA ARG A 51 8.19 -14.38 -9.45
C ARG A 51 7.94 -13.52 -10.69
N ASN A 52 7.34 -12.34 -10.52
CA ASN A 52 7.10 -11.41 -11.62
C ASN A 52 8.39 -10.81 -12.17
N VAL A 53 9.35 -10.48 -11.31
CA VAL A 53 10.69 -9.99 -11.69
C VAL A 53 11.42 -11.02 -12.54
N LEU A 54 11.35 -12.31 -12.19
CA LEU A 54 11.95 -13.40 -12.99
C LEU A 54 11.36 -13.49 -14.41
N GLN A 55 10.12 -13.04 -14.60
CA GLN A 55 9.44 -13.01 -15.91
C GLN A 55 9.59 -11.67 -16.62
N ASN A 56 9.89 -10.59 -15.90
CA ASN A 56 9.99 -9.24 -16.41
C ASN A 56 10.95 -8.39 -15.56
N GLU A 57 12.20 -8.30 -16.01
CA GLU A 57 13.28 -7.54 -15.36
C GLU A 57 12.99 -6.03 -15.21
N LYS A 58 12.03 -5.46 -15.95
CA LYS A 58 11.61 -4.06 -15.80
C LYS A 58 10.96 -3.78 -14.44
N LEU A 59 10.61 -4.84 -13.70
CA LEU A 59 10.11 -4.76 -12.33
C LEU A 59 11.24 -4.70 -11.28
N ILE A 60 12.50 -4.51 -11.68
CA ILE A 60 13.62 -4.24 -10.77
C ILE A 60 13.81 -2.73 -10.61
N GLY A 61 14.02 -2.27 -9.37
CA GLY A 61 14.43 -0.90 -9.05
C GLY A 61 13.30 0.09 -8.68
N GLU A 62 13.68 1.34 -8.45
CA GLU A 62 12.91 2.34 -7.67
C GLU A 62 11.53 2.72 -8.25
N ASN A 63 11.29 2.49 -9.54
CA ASN A 63 10.02 2.79 -10.21
C ASN A 63 9.22 1.54 -10.60
N ALA A 64 9.73 0.34 -10.29
CA ALA A 64 9.06 -0.92 -10.62
C ALA A 64 7.64 -0.98 -10.08
N LEU A 65 7.43 -0.54 -8.83
CA LEU A 65 6.12 -0.62 -8.19
C LEU A 65 5.07 0.29 -8.85
N LYS A 66 5.49 1.39 -9.48
CA LYS A 66 4.59 2.26 -10.25
C LYS A 66 4.05 1.57 -11.51
N LEU A 67 4.76 0.57 -12.05
CA LEU A 67 4.30 -0.17 -13.23
C LEU A 67 3.03 -0.99 -12.95
N TYR A 68 2.79 -1.37 -11.68
CA TYR A 68 1.55 -2.04 -11.29
C TYR A 68 0.32 -1.15 -11.42
N ASN A 69 0.46 0.19 -11.30
CA ASN A 69 -0.67 1.12 -11.46
C ASN A 69 -1.33 0.99 -12.82
N ALA A 70 -0.52 0.84 -13.89
CA ALA A 70 -1.04 0.73 -15.25
C ALA A 70 -1.85 -0.57 -15.44
N GLN A 71 -1.42 -1.66 -14.80
CA GLN A 71 -2.07 -2.97 -14.88
C GLN A 71 -3.36 -3.06 -14.05
N ALA A 72 -3.50 -2.21 -13.05
CA ALA A 72 -4.63 -2.21 -12.14
C ALA A 72 -5.75 -1.22 -12.50
N LYS A 73 -5.57 -0.41 -13.56
CA LYS A 73 -6.61 0.51 -14.03
C LYS A 73 -7.88 -0.26 -14.39
N GLY A 74 -9.00 0.09 -13.77
CA GLY A 74 -10.29 -0.60 -13.93
C GLY A 74 -10.41 -1.94 -13.20
N ALA A 75 -9.33 -2.52 -12.67
CA ALA A 75 -9.37 -3.80 -11.95
C ALA A 75 -10.17 -3.71 -10.64
N LEU A 76 -10.24 -2.51 -10.05
CA LEU A 76 -10.99 -2.24 -8.82
C LEU A 76 -12.52 -2.24 -9.01
N ALA A 77 -13.03 -2.18 -10.24
CA ALA A 77 -14.47 -2.16 -10.50
C ALA A 77 -15.19 -3.42 -9.99
N ASN A 78 -14.48 -4.54 -9.96
CA ASN A 78 -14.98 -5.83 -9.51
C ASN A 78 -14.50 -6.21 -8.09
N LYS A 79 -13.88 -5.28 -7.37
CA LYS A 79 -13.34 -5.49 -6.02
C LYS A 79 -14.05 -4.62 -4.99
N THR A 80 -13.97 -5.02 -3.73
CA THR A 80 -14.39 -4.22 -2.59
C THR A 80 -13.15 -3.60 -1.95
N LEU A 81 -13.09 -2.27 -1.95
CA LEU A 81 -12.00 -1.52 -1.32
C LEU A 81 -12.27 -1.33 0.17
N LEU A 82 -11.45 -1.91 1.03
CA LEU A 82 -11.50 -1.75 2.48
C LEU A 82 -10.59 -0.60 2.92
N LEU A 83 -11.15 0.29 3.75
CA LEU A 83 -10.53 1.54 4.16
C LEU A 83 -10.63 1.70 5.68
N VAL A 84 -9.50 1.96 6.34
CA VAL A 84 -9.49 2.39 7.73
C VAL A 84 -9.73 3.90 7.79
N LYS A 85 -10.68 4.34 8.62
CA LYS A 85 -11.13 5.74 8.67
C LYS A 85 -10.00 6.72 8.98
N GLU A 86 -9.05 6.31 9.81
CA GLU A 86 -7.92 7.12 10.28
C GLU A 86 -6.93 7.41 9.14
N ASP A 87 -6.84 6.53 8.15
CA ASP A 87 -5.97 6.68 6.99
C ASP A 87 -6.54 7.64 5.93
N LEU A 88 -7.80 8.03 6.05
CA LEU A 88 -8.49 8.91 5.11
C LEU A 88 -8.38 10.38 5.51
N ALA A 89 -8.33 11.24 4.48
CA ALA A 89 -8.45 12.68 4.65
C ALA A 89 -9.79 13.00 5.33
N LYS A 90 -9.82 14.03 6.19
CA LYS A 90 -10.96 14.29 7.10
C LYS A 90 -12.28 14.40 6.35
N GLU A 91 -12.27 15.04 5.19
CA GLU A 91 -13.42 15.24 4.31
C GLU A 91 -13.93 13.95 3.64
N LEU A 92 -13.13 12.87 3.63
CA LEU A 92 -13.46 11.57 3.05
C LEU A 92 -13.86 10.51 4.09
N ARG A 93 -14.00 10.88 5.37
CA ARG A 93 -14.32 9.93 6.46
C ARG A 93 -15.80 9.53 6.54
N THR A 94 -16.55 9.75 5.47
CA THR A 94 -17.96 9.33 5.35
C THR A 94 -18.18 8.62 4.01
N GLU A 95 -19.08 7.66 3.98
CA GLU A 95 -19.40 6.96 2.74
C GLU A 95 -19.89 7.90 1.63
N ALA A 96 -20.70 8.90 1.98
CA ALA A 96 -21.24 9.85 1.00
C ALA A 96 -20.12 10.62 0.29
N ALA A 97 -19.08 11.03 1.03
CA ALA A 97 -17.94 11.74 0.47
C ALA A 97 -17.09 10.85 -0.45
N ILE A 98 -16.87 9.58 -0.08
CA ILE A 98 -16.12 8.64 -0.92
C ILE A 98 -16.92 8.30 -2.19
N LYS A 99 -18.23 8.03 -2.08
CA LYS A 99 -19.12 7.75 -3.23
C LYS A 99 -19.08 8.87 -4.28
N ALA A 100 -18.90 10.12 -3.87
CA ALA A 100 -18.80 11.26 -4.78
C ALA A 100 -17.53 11.25 -5.66
N VAL A 101 -16.45 10.57 -5.23
CA VAL A 101 -15.16 10.54 -5.94
C VAL A 101 -14.73 9.15 -6.41
N TYR A 102 -15.37 8.09 -5.91
CA TYR A 102 -15.06 6.69 -6.20
C TYR A 102 -16.35 5.89 -6.46
N PRO A 103 -16.58 5.43 -7.71
CA PRO A 103 -17.86 4.83 -8.10
C PRO A 103 -18.00 3.35 -7.78
N TYR A 104 -16.93 2.68 -7.34
CA TYR A 104 -16.91 1.23 -7.13
C TYR A 104 -17.22 0.85 -5.68
N LYS A 105 -17.27 -0.45 -5.38
CA LYS A 105 -17.58 -0.96 -4.03
C LYS A 105 -16.45 -0.60 -3.07
N PHE A 106 -16.82 -0.10 -1.90
CA PHE A 106 -15.89 0.13 -0.78
C PHE A 106 -16.61 -0.04 0.55
N LYS A 107 -15.84 -0.19 1.62
CA LYS A 107 -16.30 -0.14 3.01
C LYS A 107 -15.29 0.61 3.87
N ILE A 108 -15.80 1.39 4.82
CA ILE A 108 -14.98 1.89 5.94
C ILE A 108 -15.08 0.85 7.04
N VAL A 109 -13.94 0.31 7.46
CA VAL A 109 -13.84 -0.85 8.35
C VAL A 109 -12.82 -0.60 9.46
N ASP A 110 -12.79 -1.49 10.45
CA ASP A 110 -11.71 -1.56 11.44
C ASP A 110 -10.53 -2.38 10.89
N ARG A 111 -9.46 -2.50 11.69
CA ARG A 111 -8.23 -3.18 11.26
C ARG A 111 -8.44 -4.70 11.23
N GLU A 112 -9.32 -5.18 12.11
CA GLU A 112 -9.70 -6.57 12.30
C GLU A 112 -10.37 -7.14 11.04
N GLU A 113 -11.32 -6.43 10.42
CA GLU A 113 -11.97 -6.90 9.17
C GLU A 113 -10.95 -7.04 8.02
N ILE A 114 -9.92 -6.18 7.97
CA ILE A 114 -8.83 -6.31 6.99
C ILE A 114 -7.97 -7.53 7.32
N ALA A 115 -7.60 -7.73 8.58
CA ALA A 115 -6.81 -8.88 9.03
C ALA A 115 -7.52 -10.19 8.66
N GLU A 116 -8.82 -10.29 8.93
CA GLU A 116 -9.61 -11.48 8.58
C GLU A 116 -9.72 -11.66 7.06
N ALA A 117 -9.82 -10.59 6.27
CA ALA A 117 -9.84 -10.69 4.81
C ALA A 117 -8.52 -11.23 4.25
N ILE A 118 -7.39 -10.82 4.85
CA ILE A 118 -6.05 -11.32 4.52
C ILE A 118 -5.94 -12.81 4.90
N GLU A 119 -6.33 -13.18 6.13
CA GLU A 119 -6.28 -14.57 6.62
C GLU A 119 -7.13 -15.50 5.75
N ARG A 120 -8.33 -15.06 5.34
CA ARG A 120 -9.22 -15.81 4.44
C ARG A 120 -8.76 -15.81 2.98
N GLN A 121 -7.71 -15.05 2.65
CA GLN A 121 -7.26 -14.82 1.28
C GLN A 121 -8.42 -14.44 0.36
N ASP A 122 -9.22 -13.44 0.75
CA ASP A 122 -10.41 -13.06 -0.01
C ASP A 122 -10.02 -12.45 -1.37
N PRO A 123 -10.35 -13.11 -2.50
CA PRO A 123 -9.93 -12.65 -3.80
C PRO A 123 -10.59 -11.33 -4.19
N ASP A 124 -11.75 -11.00 -3.63
CA ASP A 124 -12.53 -9.82 -3.99
C ASP A 124 -12.24 -8.59 -3.14
N VAL A 125 -11.33 -8.72 -2.18
CA VAL A 125 -10.92 -7.63 -1.28
C VAL A 125 -9.60 -7.01 -1.71
N VAL A 126 -9.59 -5.68 -1.70
CA VAL A 126 -8.38 -4.85 -1.76
C VAL A 126 -8.39 -3.91 -0.57
N PHE A 127 -7.27 -3.75 0.14
CA PHE A 127 -7.17 -2.86 1.29
C PHE A 127 -6.13 -1.76 1.08
N LEU A 128 -6.29 -0.65 1.81
CA LEU A 128 -5.33 0.45 1.84
C LEU A 128 -4.21 0.21 2.86
N HIS A 129 -2.97 0.42 2.42
CA HIS A 129 -1.80 0.60 3.27
C HIS A 129 -1.24 2.01 3.09
N LYS A 130 -1.60 2.90 4.02
CA LYS A 130 -1.05 4.25 4.12
C LYS A 130 0.10 4.23 5.11
N VAL A 131 1.24 4.78 4.72
CA VAL A 131 2.40 4.95 5.60
C VAL A 131 2.82 6.40 5.60
N GLY A 132 2.65 7.06 6.74
CA GLY A 132 2.98 8.47 6.92
C GLY A 132 3.47 8.73 8.34
N PRO A 133 3.80 9.99 8.67
CA PRO A 133 4.37 10.36 9.96
C PRO A 133 3.38 10.23 11.14
N GLU A 134 2.09 9.99 10.90
CA GLU A 134 0.99 9.83 11.87
C GLU A 134 0.95 10.92 12.93
N GLY A 135 0.97 12.18 12.47
CA GLY A 135 0.94 13.36 13.34
C GLY A 135 2.28 13.68 14.02
N THR A 136 3.37 12.98 13.69
CA THR A 136 4.71 13.39 14.12
C THR A 136 5.17 14.64 13.32
N ARG A 137 6.01 15.50 13.95
CA ARG A 137 6.48 16.77 13.37
C ARG A 137 7.59 16.59 12.32
N VAL A 138 7.45 15.61 11.43
CA VAL A 138 8.44 15.29 10.41
C VAL A 138 7.84 15.57 9.04
N ASN A 139 8.46 16.45 8.25
CA ASN A 139 8.17 16.52 6.83
C ASN A 139 8.69 15.22 6.19
N ALA A 140 7.78 14.44 5.62
CA ALA A 140 8.05 13.07 5.23
C ALA A 140 7.25 12.64 4.00
N ARG A 141 7.67 11.54 3.39
CA ARG A 141 6.91 10.89 2.32
C ARG A 141 5.67 10.21 2.90
N VAL A 142 4.52 10.41 2.30
CA VAL A 142 3.29 9.66 2.60
C VAL A 142 3.09 8.63 1.51
N TYR A 143 3.35 7.36 1.82
CA TYR A 143 3.14 6.24 0.90
C TYR A 143 1.70 5.78 0.94
N LYS A 144 1.17 5.41 -0.23
CA LYS A 144 -0.24 5.06 -0.44
C LYS A 144 -0.27 3.86 -1.36
N ILE A 145 -0.68 2.72 -0.82
CA ILE A 145 -0.58 1.43 -1.49
C ILE A 145 -1.92 0.71 -1.39
N LEU A 146 -2.43 0.19 -2.50
CA LEU A 146 -3.60 -0.70 -2.48
C LEU A 146 -3.15 -2.12 -2.76
N VAL A 147 -3.53 -3.06 -1.89
CA VAL A 147 -3.04 -4.44 -1.89
C VAL A 147 -4.21 -5.40 -1.89
N GLY A 148 -4.20 -6.42 -2.76
CA GLY A 148 -5.20 -7.49 -2.74
C GLY A 148 -5.04 -8.38 -1.51
N ALA A 149 -6.14 -8.82 -0.90
CA ALA A 149 -6.06 -9.67 0.29
C ALA A 149 -5.60 -11.10 -0.04
N ALA A 150 -6.01 -11.66 -1.19
CA ALA A 150 -5.65 -13.03 -1.58
C ALA A 150 -4.29 -13.17 -2.29
N ASP A 151 -4.03 -12.30 -3.26
CA ASP A 151 -2.89 -12.40 -4.17
C ASP A 151 -1.77 -11.43 -3.81
N SER A 152 -2.06 -10.52 -2.87
CA SER A 152 -1.20 -9.39 -2.50
C SER A 152 -0.73 -8.58 -3.71
N LYS A 153 -1.48 -8.61 -4.81
CA LYS A 153 -1.20 -7.81 -5.99
C LYS A 153 -1.35 -6.34 -5.65
N LEU A 154 -0.46 -5.51 -6.17
CA LEU A 154 -0.59 -4.06 -6.05
C LEU A 154 -1.61 -3.54 -7.06
N TYR A 155 -2.60 -2.83 -6.54
CA TYR A 155 -3.62 -2.13 -7.33
C TYR A 155 -3.33 -0.64 -7.46
N TYR A 156 -2.49 -0.11 -6.57
CA TYR A 156 -2.05 1.27 -6.58
C TYR A 156 -0.77 1.41 -5.76
N TRP A 157 0.13 2.25 -6.24
CA TRP A 157 1.33 2.68 -5.56
C TRP A 157 1.57 4.16 -5.87
N ASN A 158 1.63 4.98 -4.83
CA ASN A 158 2.08 6.36 -4.93
C ASN A 158 2.76 6.77 -3.63
N TYR A 159 3.62 7.78 -3.71
CA TYR A 159 4.00 8.55 -2.53
C TYR A 159 4.13 10.02 -2.90
N GLU A 160 3.90 10.88 -1.92
CA GLU A 160 4.03 12.33 -2.07
C GLU A 160 4.76 12.88 -0.85
N MET A 161 5.51 13.97 -1.02
CA MET A 161 6.05 14.72 0.12
C MET A 161 4.90 15.47 0.79
N MET A 162 4.88 15.48 2.11
CA MET A 162 3.90 16.22 2.90
C MET A 162 4.29 17.70 2.97
N ASP A 163 3.37 18.59 2.59
CA ASP A 163 3.53 20.03 2.80
C ASP A 163 2.78 20.50 4.05
N HIS A 164 1.65 19.85 4.34
CA HIS A 164 0.78 20.13 5.48
C HIS A 164 0.46 18.84 6.24
N ALA A 165 0.25 18.93 7.56
CA ALA A 165 -0.11 17.76 8.37
C ALA A 165 -1.38 17.02 7.88
N SER A 166 -2.24 17.69 7.12
CA SER A 166 -3.41 17.10 6.46
C SER A 166 -3.09 16.18 5.29
N ASP A 167 -1.87 16.20 4.76
CA ASP A 167 -1.45 15.35 3.63
C ASP A 167 -1.08 13.93 4.06
N ASP A 168 -0.97 13.69 5.38
CA ASP A 168 -0.80 12.36 5.99
C ASP A 168 -2.09 11.53 5.93
N ALA A 169 -2.58 11.32 4.71
CA ALA A 169 -3.87 10.72 4.43
C ALA A 169 -3.96 10.25 2.98
N PHE A 170 -4.87 9.31 2.73
CA PHE A 170 -5.38 9.01 1.41
C PHE A 170 -6.41 10.07 1.01
N GLN A 171 -6.18 10.75 -0.12
CA GLN A 171 -6.87 11.99 -0.49
C GLN A 171 -7.77 11.80 -1.71
N ALA A 172 -8.62 12.78 -1.99
CA ALA A 172 -9.55 12.72 -3.13
C ALA A 172 -8.82 12.59 -4.47
N LYS A 173 -7.61 13.16 -4.58
CA LYS A 173 -6.75 13.01 -5.76
C LYS A 173 -6.26 11.58 -5.97
N ASP A 174 -6.09 10.80 -4.90
CA ASP A 174 -5.71 9.40 -5.00
C ASP A 174 -6.88 8.56 -5.53
N PHE A 175 -8.09 8.73 -4.98
CA PHE A 175 -9.30 8.09 -5.52
C PHE A 175 -9.52 8.38 -7.01
N LYS A 176 -9.27 9.63 -7.45
CA LYS A 176 -9.40 10.01 -8.85
C LYS A 176 -8.41 9.29 -9.79
N LYS A 177 -7.29 8.76 -9.27
CA LYS A 177 -6.32 7.97 -10.04
C LYS A 177 -6.70 6.48 -10.14
N LEU A 178 -7.70 6.02 -9.38
CA LEU A 178 -8.15 4.62 -9.34
C LEU A 178 -9.13 4.25 -10.47
N LYS A 179 -9.54 5.22 -11.30
CA LYS A 179 -10.50 5.08 -12.40
C LYS A 179 -9.82 5.21 -13.77
#